data_AF-A0A6N0LRS6-F1
#
_entry.id   AF-A0A6N0LRS6-F1
#
_cell.length_a   1.000
_cell.length_b   1.000
_cell.length_c   1.000
_cell.angle_alpha   90.00
_cell.angle_beta   90.00
_cell.angle_gamma   90.00
#
_symmetry.space_group_name_H-M   'P 1'
#
loop_
_entity.id
_entity.type
_entity.pdbx_description
1 polymer ?
#
loop_
_entity_poly.entity_id
_entity_poly.type
_entity_poly.pdbx_seq_one_letter_code
_entity_poly.pdbx_strand_id
1 'polypeptide(L)'
;MTGTIDEFKKLVDAEEFFQFFNMPYDLEVVNVHRLHILKKFSQHIQEIDDNSPDLSEEEKLNQYSLALQKAYQLFTESTAYEQKLFKVFNDKPKNVVTLTEITSD
;
A
#
# COMPACT_ATOMS: atom_id res chain seq x y z
N MET A 1 10.43 7.79 4.22
CA MET A 1 9.92 7.61 2.84
C MET A 1 10.96 8.23 1.91
N THR A 2 11.74 7.43 1.19
CA THR A 2 12.86 7.89 0.34
C THR A 2 12.62 7.48 -1.11
N GLY A 3 11.58 8.02 -1.73
CA GLY A 3 11.29 7.74 -3.14
C GLY A 3 10.23 8.70 -3.67
N THR A 4 10.45 9.27 -4.84
CA THR A 4 9.49 10.16 -5.52
C THR A 4 8.56 9.36 -6.42
N ILE A 5 7.45 9.97 -6.87
CA ILE A 5 6.52 9.30 -7.79
C ILE A 5 7.18 8.97 -9.15
N ASP A 6 8.21 9.72 -9.54
CA ASP A 6 9.00 9.48 -10.74
C ASP A 6 9.81 8.18 -10.63
N GLU A 7 10.49 7.98 -9.50
CA GLU A 7 11.22 6.74 -9.22
C GLU A 7 10.26 5.55 -9.18
N PHE A 8 9.10 5.72 -8.54
CA PHE A 8 8.05 4.70 -8.52
C PHE A 8 7.58 4.30 -9.94
N LYS A 9 7.44 5.26 -10.87
CA LYS A 9 7.01 4.99 -12.25
C LYS A 9 8.07 4.28 -13.10
N LYS A 10 9.35 4.32 -12.69
CA LYS A 10 10.43 3.59 -13.36
C LYS A 10 10.46 2.11 -12.98
N LEU A 11 9.87 1.77 -11.83
CA LEU A 11 9.80 0.39 -11.35
C LEU A 11 8.89 -0.42 -12.26
N VAL A 12 9.32 -1.64 -12.58
CA VAL A 12 8.56 -2.57 -13.44
C VAL A 12 8.38 -3.93 -12.78
N ASP A 13 9.27 -4.27 -11.84
CA ASP A 13 9.26 -5.54 -11.14
C ASP A 13 8.54 -5.46 -9.80
N ALA A 14 7.79 -6.53 -9.48
CA ALA A 14 7.02 -6.63 -8.23
C ALA A 14 7.90 -6.38 -7.00
N GLU A 15 9.10 -6.99 -6.97
CA GLU A 15 10.07 -6.88 -5.88
C GLU A 15 10.53 -5.44 -5.65
N GLU A 16 10.82 -4.70 -6.73
CA GLU A 16 11.25 -3.31 -6.62
C GLU A 16 10.17 -2.43 -5.97
N PHE A 17 8.89 -2.68 -6.26
CA PHE A 17 7.80 -1.97 -5.59
C PHE A 17 7.80 -2.23 -4.08
N PHE A 18 7.95 -3.48 -3.65
CA PHE A 18 8.02 -3.79 -2.22
C PHE A 18 9.25 -3.17 -1.56
N GLN A 19 10.42 -3.21 -2.22
CA GLN A 19 11.64 -2.58 -1.72
C GLN A 19 11.51 -1.05 -1.62
N PHE A 20 10.87 -0.43 -2.62
CA PHE A 20 10.61 1.01 -2.65
C PHE A 20 9.74 1.47 -1.47
N PHE A 21 8.68 0.71 -1.16
CA PHE A 21 7.82 0.99 0.00
C PHE A 21 8.40 0.44 1.32
N ASN A 22 9.56 -0.22 1.28
CA ASN A 22 10.18 -0.90 2.41
C ASN A 22 9.20 -1.89 3.10
N MET A 23 8.39 -2.58 2.30
CA MET A 23 7.37 -3.51 2.78
C MET A 23 7.94 -4.92 2.86
N PRO A 24 7.73 -5.66 3.96
CA PRO A 24 8.11 -7.05 4.02
C PRO A 24 7.26 -7.88 3.06
N TYR A 25 7.90 -8.69 2.24
CA TYR A 25 7.26 -9.60 1.28
C TYR A 25 7.97 -10.95 1.27
N ASP A 26 7.24 -11.97 0.86
CA ASP A 26 7.77 -13.32 0.73
C ASP A 26 8.21 -13.56 -0.73
N LEU A 27 9.49 -13.87 -0.92
CA LEU A 27 10.07 -14.05 -2.26
C LEU A 27 9.40 -15.19 -3.01
N GLU A 28 8.99 -16.27 -2.35
CA GLU A 28 8.33 -17.39 -3.00
C GLU A 28 6.93 -17.00 -3.50
N VAL A 29 6.15 -16.30 -2.68
CA VAL A 29 4.81 -15.80 -3.06
C VAL A 29 4.92 -14.80 -4.21
N VAL A 30 5.84 -13.83 -4.10
CA VAL A 30 6.05 -12.83 -5.16
C VAL A 30 6.54 -13.49 -6.43
N ASN A 31 7.50 -14.41 -6.40
CA ASN A 31 7.97 -15.08 -7.61
C ASN A 31 6.87 -15.89 -8.31
N VAL A 32 6.02 -16.58 -7.54
CA VAL A 32 4.90 -17.37 -8.09
C VAL A 32 3.77 -16.47 -8.62
N HIS A 33 3.45 -15.38 -7.90
CA HIS A 33 2.30 -14.53 -8.20
C HIS A 33 2.64 -13.15 -8.79
N ARG A 34 3.90 -12.88 -9.16
CA ARG A 34 4.37 -11.54 -9.62
C ARG A 34 3.48 -10.89 -10.66
N LEU A 35 3.12 -11.65 -11.71
CA LEU A 35 2.30 -11.14 -12.80
C LEU A 35 0.88 -10.81 -12.32
N HIS A 36 0.34 -11.60 -11.41
CA HIS A 36 -0.99 -11.39 -10.85
C HIS A 36 -1.02 -10.23 -9.86
N ILE A 37 0.01 -10.11 -9.01
CA ILE A 37 0.21 -8.99 -8.09
C ILE A 37 0.33 -7.69 -8.89
N LEU A 38 1.20 -7.64 -9.90
CA LEU A 38 1.35 -6.46 -10.77
C LEU A 38 0.05 -6.10 -11.49
N LYS A 39 -0.68 -7.10 -12.01
CA LYS A 39 -1.96 -6.86 -12.67
C LYS A 39 -2.99 -6.27 -11.71
N LYS A 40 -3.16 -6.85 -10.52
CA LYS A 40 -4.08 -6.34 -9.49
C LYS A 40 -3.66 -4.97 -9.00
N PHE A 41 -2.37 -4.78 -8.79
CA PHE A 41 -1.80 -3.51 -8.38
C PHE A 41 -2.10 -2.41 -9.41
N SER A 42 -1.83 -2.65 -10.69
CA SER A 42 -2.13 -1.70 -11.77
C SER A 42 -3.62 -1.34 -11.85
N GLN A 43 -4.53 -2.29 -11.58
CA GLN A 43 -5.97 -2.00 -11.50
C GLN A 43 -6.28 -1.03 -10.36
N HIS A 44 -5.75 -1.27 -9.17
CA HIS A 44 -5.95 -0.37 -8.03
C HIS A 44 -5.31 1.01 -8.25
N ILE A 45 -4.13 1.10 -8.88
CA ILE A 45 -3.53 2.39 -9.27
C ILE A 45 -4.51 3.18 -10.14
N GLN A 46 -5.10 2.53 -11.13
CA GLN A 46 -6.04 3.17 -12.05
C GLN A 46 -7.32 3.60 -11.32
N GLU A 47 -7.86 2.77 -10.42
CA GLU A 47 -9.01 3.13 -9.59
C GLU A 47 -8.70 4.34 -8.68
N ILE A 48 -7.53 4.39 -8.07
CA ILE A 48 -7.09 5.51 -7.23
C ILE A 48 -6.97 6.79 -8.05
N ASP A 49 -6.36 6.72 -9.24
CA ASP A 49 -6.18 7.90 -10.09
C ASP A 49 -7.52 8.45 -10.59
N ASP A 50 -8.47 7.56 -10.91
CA ASP A 50 -9.83 7.91 -11.32
C ASP A 50 -10.67 8.50 -10.16
N ASN A 51 -10.61 7.89 -8.97
CA ASN A 51 -11.37 8.35 -7.81
C ASN A 51 -10.76 9.57 -7.12
N SER A 52 -9.47 9.83 -7.32
CA SER A 52 -8.74 10.85 -6.57
C SER A 52 -7.68 11.56 -7.42
N PRO A 53 -8.09 12.25 -8.51
CA PRO A 53 -7.18 12.91 -9.43
C PRO A 53 -6.43 14.11 -8.79
N ASP A 54 -7.05 14.78 -7.81
CA ASP A 54 -6.52 15.97 -7.11
C ASP A 54 -5.53 15.66 -5.97
N LEU A 55 -5.15 14.39 -5.76
CA LEU A 55 -4.19 14.05 -4.71
C LEU A 55 -2.77 14.53 -5.08
N SER A 56 -2.10 15.11 -4.07
CA SER A 56 -0.67 15.39 -4.14
C SER A 56 0.15 14.11 -4.30
N GLU A 57 1.35 14.21 -4.85
CA GLU A 57 2.22 13.06 -5.12
C GLU A 57 2.48 12.20 -3.88
N GLU A 58 2.62 12.83 -2.71
CA GLU A 58 2.79 12.17 -1.42
C GLU A 58 1.57 11.33 -1.02
N GLU A 59 0.37 11.83 -1.29
CA GLU A 59 -0.88 11.12 -1.01
C GLU A 59 -1.11 10.00 -2.01
N LYS A 60 -0.80 10.22 -3.30
CA LYS A 60 -0.82 9.15 -4.31
C LYS A 60 0.12 8.01 -3.95
N LEU A 61 1.37 8.31 -3.56
CA LEU A 61 2.31 7.28 -3.10
C LEU A 61 1.79 6.48 -1.90
N ASN A 62 1.12 7.16 -0.96
CA ASN A 62 0.52 6.49 0.19
C ASN A 62 -0.63 5.54 -0.23
N GLN A 63 -1.49 5.98 -1.15
CA GLN A 63 -2.54 5.15 -1.72
C GLN A 63 -1.96 3.97 -2.52
N TYR A 64 -0.88 4.18 -3.27
CA TYR A 64 -0.18 3.14 -4.03
C TYR A 64 0.42 2.08 -3.11
N SER A 65 1.06 2.49 -2.01
CA SER A 65 1.54 1.54 -0.99
C SER A 65 0.43 0.65 -0.45
N LEU A 66 -0.76 1.23 -0.22
CA LEU A 66 -1.93 0.53 0.30
C LEU A 66 -2.53 -0.41 -0.75
N ALA A 67 -2.56 0.01 -2.01
CA ALA A 67 -2.97 -0.80 -3.15
C ALA A 67 -2.05 -2.01 -3.37
N LEU A 68 -0.73 -1.83 -3.29
CA LEU A 68 0.23 -2.92 -3.42
C LEU A 68 0.02 -3.97 -2.34
N GLN A 69 -0.17 -3.52 -1.09
CA GLN A 69 -0.44 -4.41 0.02
C GLN A 69 -1.74 -5.18 -0.17
N LYS A 70 -2.84 -4.51 -0.55
CA LYS A 70 -4.13 -5.18 -0.85
C LYS A 70 -3.99 -6.21 -1.97
N ALA A 71 -3.30 -5.85 -3.04
CA ALA A 71 -3.05 -6.76 -4.15
C ALA A 71 -2.29 -8.00 -3.67
N TYR A 72 -1.22 -7.82 -2.89
CA TYR A 72 -0.46 -8.91 -2.28
C TYR A 72 -1.31 -9.77 -1.33
N GLN A 73 -2.11 -9.12 -0.47
CA GLN A 73 -2.97 -9.79 0.50
C GLN A 73 -3.97 -10.74 -0.16
N LEU A 74 -4.53 -10.41 -1.33
CA LEU A 74 -5.45 -11.30 -2.03
C LEU A 74 -4.81 -12.65 -2.41
N PHE A 75 -3.50 -12.66 -2.70
CA PHE A 75 -2.77 -13.89 -3.01
C PHE A 75 -2.33 -14.63 -1.76
N THR A 76 -1.97 -13.90 -0.69
CA THR A 76 -1.61 -14.51 0.60
C THR A 76 -2.83 -14.99 1.38
N GLU A 77 -3.97 -14.32 1.35
CA GLU A 77 -5.19 -14.72 2.07
C GLU A 77 -5.73 -16.06 1.54
N SER A 78 -5.50 -16.35 0.26
CA SER A 78 -5.77 -17.67 -0.32
C SER A 78 -4.86 -18.78 0.24
N THR A 79 -3.75 -18.42 0.90
CA THR A 79 -2.71 -19.33 1.41
C THR A 79 -2.42 -19.22 2.92
N ALA A 80 -2.81 -18.15 3.60
CA ALA A 80 -2.27 -17.77 4.91
C ALA A 80 -3.26 -16.95 5.75
N TYR A 81 -4.13 -17.65 6.48
CA TYR A 81 -4.84 -17.12 7.65
C TYR A 81 -3.89 -16.84 8.85
N GLU A 82 -2.57 -16.99 8.70
CA GLU A 82 -1.67 -17.35 9.81
C GLU A 82 -0.61 -16.33 10.23
N GLN A 83 -0.25 -15.28 9.47
CA GLN A 83 0.93 -14.49 9.83
C GLN A 83 0.69 -12.99 9.78
N LYS A 84 -0.02 -12.44 10.78
CA LYS A 84 0.32 -11.21 11.52
C LYS A 84 0.90 -9.99 10.75
N LEU A 85 0.60 -9.80 9.47
CA LEU A 85 1.15 -8.70 8.65
C LEU A 85 0.46 -7.35 8.91
N PHE A 86 -0.21 -7.23 10.06
CA PHE A 86 -1.02 -6.09 10.50
C PHE A 86 -0.31 -5.23 11.56
N LYS A 87 0.99 -4.97 11.42
CA LYS A 87 1.66 -3.96 12.27
C LYS A 87 2.18 -2.74 11.55
N VAL A 88 1.96 -2.65 10.24
CA VAL A 88 2.35 -1.46 9.46
C VAL A 88 1.11 -0.85 8.83
N PHE A 89 0.12 -0.53 9.66
CA PHE A 89 -0.79 0.56 9.35
C PHE A 89 -0.60 1.67 10.39
N ASN A 90 -0.22 2.81 9.86
CA ASN A 90 -0.44 4.15 10.42
C ASN A 90 0.65 4.75 11.33
N ASP A 91 1.79 5.11 10.74
CA ASP A 91 2.55 6.28 11.20
C ASP A 91 2.36 7.43 10.20
N LYS A 92 1.18 8.06 10.25
CA LYS A 92 1.01 9.46 9.92
C LYS A 92 0.36 10.11 11.15
N PRO A 93 1.11 10.79 12.03
CA PRO A 93 0.50 11.72 12.98
C PRO A 93 0.12 12.99 12.20
N LYS A 94 -1.04 12.98 11.53
CA LYS A 94 -1.68 14.21 11.07
C LYS A 94 -3.04 14.35 11.74
N ASN A 95 -2.99 15.04 12.88
CA ASN A 95 -4.09 15.77 13.50
C ASN A 95 -5.20 14.91 14.14
N VAL A 96 -4.90 14.31 15.30
CA VAL A 96 -5.96 14.04 16.27
C VAL A 96 -6.51 15.39 16.73
N VAL A 97 -7.68 15.77 16.23
CA VAL A 97 -8.49 16.77 16.91
C VAL A 97 -8.78 16.16 18.27
N THR A 98 -8.22 16.73 19.33
CA THR A 98 -8.68 16.45 20.69
C THR A 98 -10.12 16.93 20.73
N LEU A 99 -11.07 16.01 20.59
CA LEU A 99 -12.43 16.24 21.06
C LEU A 99 -12.31 16.43 22.56
N THR A 100 -12.27 17.69 22.97
CA THR A 100 -12.38 18.08 24.37
C THR A 100 -13.63 17.44 24.92
N GLU A 101 -13.40 16.53 25.86
CA GLU A 101 -14.28 16.09 26.96
C GLU A 101 -15.79 16.04 26.69
N ILE A 102 -16.25 14.81 26.55
CA ILE A 102 -17.61 14.39 26.88
C ILE A 102 -17.73 14.46 28.41
N THR A 103 -18.75 15.14 28.96
CA THR A 103 -19.77 14.56 29.87
C THR A 103 -20.65 15.64 30.50
N SER A 104 -21.96 15.43 30.32
CA SER A 104 -23.10 15.91 31.08
C SER A 104 -22.94 15.95 32.61
N ASP A 105 -23.47 17.01 33.23
CA ASP A 105 -24.47 16.92 34.31
C ASP A 105 -25.52 18.01 34.08
#